data_AF-A0A0B0DCT2-F1
#
_entry.id   AF-A0A0B0DCT2-F1
#
_cell.length_a   1.000
_cell.length_b   1.000
_cell.length_c   1.000
_cell.angle_alpha   90.00
_cell.angle_beta   90.00
_cell.angle_gamma   90.00
#
_symmetry.space_group_name_H-M   'P 1'
#
loop_
_entity.id
_entity.type
_entity.pdbx_description
1 polymer ?
#
loop_
_entity_poly.entity_id
_entity_poly.type
_entity_poly.pdbx_seq_one_letter_code
_entity_poly.pdbx_strand_id
1 'polypeptide(L)'
;MVRFLILTGLVVATIATVLAAVFGPWGWWILAVIFFLLLLVGIRDATQRRHSILRNFPVLGHARFFMEKIRPEIQQYFIERNYDGKPFNRDQRSLVYSRAKGFKGDKAFGTELNVNEPGYEYFVQSVAPKAAPESEHRVRLGGPDCKQPYDASLLNISSMSFGSLSKNAVLAMNKGAAMGGFAQETGEGGLTKYHLAHDADIIWEFGSGYFGTRDENGNFDPEAFRKKSNLPQVKAINIKLSQGAKPGLGGVLPGSKVTEEIAEARMVPVGQTCISPASHSAFTTPRGLIQFVAHLRELSNGKPIGFKLCVGSRVEFLAICKAMIEEKVTPDFIIVDGSEGGTGAAPLEYQDHVGTPLVEGLILVHNALVGAGLRDRIKIGAAGKITSGHDIVRHIIQGADFCMSARAMMMAVGCIQAQACHTNKCPVGVTTQNPKLYKALDIEDKGDRVERYHRLTVEEAGQIISTMGCEHPEELTRQMLRRKVTATQSISYETLYRWLTPGELFEGVEGGWGEDWDYADPDKFTPGHPGKYVFKGRSPLEPGDVMPADDREPALSGAPGGERGTESATPRTSGPSAGQASEANPGQPTAGTSRRPEGQPGNAAGAQHTTSDPSPDSDHVDPSDDSRTRNPGLA
;
A
#
# COMPACT_ATOMS: atom_id res chain seq x y z
N MET A 1 -40.21 -8.23 -26.31
CA MET A 1 -41.31 -9.13 -25.90
C MET A 1 -41.47 -9.14 -24.38
N VAL A 2 -40.42 -9.41 -23.61
CA VAL A 2 -40.45 -9.48 -22.12
C VAL A 2 -41.03 -8.23 -21.43
N ARG A 3 -40.63 -7.01 -21.83
CA ARG A 3 -41.17 -5.77 -21.23
C ARG A 3 -42.70 -5.66 -21.28
N PHE A 4 -43.30 -6.07 -22.40
CA PHE A 4 -44.75 -5.98 -22.59
C PHE A 4 -45.45 -7.06 -21.79
N LEU A 5 -44.85 -8.26 -21.69
CA LEU A 5 -45.36 -9.32 -20.83
C LEU A 5 -45.39 -8.91 -19.36
N ILE A 6 -44.33 -8.26 -18.86
CA ILE A 6 -44.29 -7.77 -17.47
C ILE A 6 -45.36 -6.69 -17.24
N LEU A 7 -45.47 -5.71 -18.13
CA LEU A 7 -46.48 -4.65 -18.00
C LEU A 7 -47.91 -5.21 -18.09
N THR A 8 -48.20 -6.07 -19.06
CA THR A 8 -49.49 -6.74 -19.17
C THR A 8 -49.78 -7.58 -17.93
N GLY A 9 -48.78 -8.30 -17.40
CA GLY A 9 -48.91 -9.04 -16.15
C GLY A 9 -49.23 -8.15 -14.95
N LEU A 10 -48.58 -6.99 -14.82
CA LEU A 10 -48.87 -6.00 -13.77
C LEU A 10 -50.28 -5.40 -13.92
N VAL A 11 -50.72 -5.12 -15.15
CA VAL A 11 -52.09 -4.65 -15.42
C VAL A 11 -53.11 -5.71 -15.01
N VAL A 12 -52.92 -6.97 -15.44
CA VAL A 12 -53.81 -8.09 -15.09
C VAL A 12 -53.84 -8.32 -13.59
N ALA A 13 -52.68 -8.32 -12.91
CA ALA A 13 -52.60 -8.48 -11.46
C ALA A 13 -53.28 -7.33 -10.71
N THR A 14 -53.14 -6.09 -11.18
CA THR A 14 -53.83 -4.92 -10.61
C THR A 14 -55.35 -5.08 -10.75
N ILE A 15 -55.85 -5.43 -11.94
CA ILE A 15 -57.27 -5.63 -12.17
C ILE A 15 -57.81 -6.79 -11.31
N ALA A 16 -57.11 -7.92 -11.27
CA ALA A 16 -57.51 -9.09 -10.48
C ALA A 16 -57.58 -8.79 -8.97
N THR A 17 -56.60 -8.06 -8.44
CA THR A 17 -56.57 -7.68 -7.02
C THR A 17 -57.62 -6.63 -6.66
N VAL A 18 -57.93 -5.69 -7.56
CA VAL A 18 -59.05 -4.76 -7.39
C VAL A 18 -60.39 -5.50 -7.39
N LEU A 19 -60.61 -6.44 -8.32
CA LEU A 19 -61.82 -7.25 -8.34
C LEU A 19 -61.96 -8.10 -7.06
N ALA A 20 -60.87 -8.73 -6.62
CA ALA A 20 -60.86 -9.47 -5.35
C ALA A 20 -61.12 -8.57 -4.13
N ALA A 21 -60.72 -7.30 -4.16
CA ALA A 21 -61.00 -6.32 -3.10
C ALA A 21 -62.44 -5.84 -3.09
N VAL A 22 -63.11 -5.80 -4.24
CA VAL A 22 -64.52 -5.43 -4.37
C VAL A 22 -65.43 -6.57 -3.88
N PHE A 23 -65.08 -7.82 -4.18
CA PHE A 23 -65.92 -9.00 -3.87
C PHE A 23 -65.45 -9.82 -2.66
N GLY A 24 -64.35 -9.43 -2.02
CA GLY A 24 -63.69 -10.20 -0.96
C GLY A 24 -63.29 -9.37 0.26
N PRO A 25 -62.44 -9.93 1.15
CA PRO A 25 -61.99 -9.25 2.35
C PRO A 25 -61.19 -7.97 2.05
N TRP A 26 -61.29 -6.98 2.95
CA TRP A 26 -60.65 -5.67 2.80
C TRP A 26 -59.12 -5.72 2.58
N GLY A 27 -58.44 -6.78 3.04
CA GLY A 27 -56.99 -6.95 2.87
C GLY A 27 -56.52 -6.99 1.41
N TRP A 28 -57.40 -7.31 0.46
CA TRP A 28 -57.07 -7.25 -0.97
C TRP A 28 -56.81 -5.83 -1.48
N TRP A 29 -57.33 -4.79 -0.82
CA TRP A 29 -57.02 -3.39 -1.15
C TRP A 29 -55.53 -3.08 -0.98
N ILE A 30 -54.85 -3.71 -0.01
CA ILE A 30 -53.41 -3.54 0.20
C ILE A 30 -52.64 -4.06 -1.01
N LEU A 31 -52.99 -5.27 -1.49
CA LEU A 31 -52.36 -5.86 -2.67
C LEU A 31 -52.67 -5.06 -3.94
N ALA A 32 -53.90 -4.57 -4.09
CA ALA A 32 -54.30 -3.72 -5.21
C ALA A 32 -53.45 -2.44 -5.29
N VAL A 33 -53.22 -1.76 -4.14
CA VAL A 33 -52.34 -0.59 -4.07
C VAL A 33 -50.90 -0.94 -4.44
N ILE A 34 -50.37 -2.07 -3.95
CA ILE A 34 -49.00 -2.51 -4.26
C ILE A 34 -48.84 -2.74 -5.77
N PHE A 35 -49.72 -3.53 -6.39
CA PHE A 35 -49.63 -3.81 -7.83
C PHE A 35 -49.84 -2.55 -8.68
N PHE A 36 -50.73 -1.65 -8.26
CA PHE A 36 -50.91 -0.36 -8.92
C PHE A 36 -49.64 0.50 -8.86
N LEU A 37 -48.98 0.60 -7.70
CA LEU A 37 -47.70 1.32 -7.57
C LEU A 37 -46.60 0.67 -8.41
N LEU A 38 -46.51 -0.66 -8.42
CA LEU A 38 -45.57 -1.38 -9.27
C LEU A 38 -45.86 -1.16 -10.77
N LEU A 39 -47.12 -1.08 -11.17
CA LEU A 39 -47.51 -0.74 -12.54
C LEU A 39 -47.04 0.68 -12.91
N LEU A 40 -47.21 1.67 -12.03
CA LEU A 40 -46.69 3.04 -12.25
C LEU A 40 -45.16 3.05 -12.41
N VAL A 41 -44.44 2.33 -11.54
CA VAL A 41 -42.99 2.16 -11.66
C VAL A 41 -42.63 1.46 -12.97
N GLY A 42 -43.36 0.41 -13.35
CA GLY A 42 -43.15 -0.31 -14.60
C GLY A 42 -43.35 0.57 -15.83
N ILE A 43 -44.39 1.40 -15.86
CA ILE A 43 -44.63 2.37 -16.94
C ILE A 43 -43.48 3.37 -17.00
N ARG A 44 -43.04 3.91 -15.86
CA ARG A 44 -41.88 4.82 -15.79
C ARG A 44 -40.62 4.15 -16.33
N ASP A 45 -40.32 2.93 -15.90
CA ASP A 45 -39.14 2.17 -16.32
C ASP A 45 -39.14 1.87 -17.82
N ALA A 46 -40.31 1.55 -18.40
CA ALA A 46 -40.48 1.26 -19.82
C ALA A 46 -40.41 2.49 -20.73
N THR A 47 -40.78 3.66 -20.21
CA THR A 47 -40.85 4.92 -20.97
C THR A 47 -39.58 5.76 -20.89
N GLN A 48 -38.80 5.63 -19.81
CA GLN A 48 -37.52 6.32 -19.69
C GLN A 48 -36.51 5.87 -20.76
N ARG A 49 -35.59 6.76 -21.14
CA ARG A 49 -34.64 6.55 -22.25
C ARG A 49 -33.18 6.29 -21.84
N ARG A 50 -32.85 6.36 -20.54
CA ARG A 50 -31.48 6.33 -20.01
C ARG A 50 -30.96 4.92 -19.67
N HIS A 51 -31.82 4.05 -19.15
CA HIS A 51 -31.42 2.73 -18.66
C HIS A 51 -32.04 1.59 -19.49
N SER A 52 -31.24 0.96 -20.35
CA SER A 52 -31.70 -0.13 -21.22
C SER A 52 -32.23 -1.35 -20.45
N ILE A 53 -31.65 -1.66 -19.29
CA ILE A 53 -32.08 -2.79 -18.44
C ILE A 53 -33.49 -2.56 -17.89
N LEU A 54 -33.72 -1.44 -17.20
CA LEU A 54 -35.06 -1.10 -16.67
C LEU A 54 -36.10 -1.02 -17.80
N ARG A 55 -35.70 -0.57 -18.99
CA ARG A 55 -36.59 -0.47 -20.15
C ARG A 55 -36.99 -1.82 -20.73
N ASN A 56 -36.09 -2.80 -20.70
CA ASN A 56 -36.35 -4.16 -21.19
C ASN A 56 -37.01 -5.06 -20.14
N PHE A 57 -36.75 -4.78 -18.86
CA PHE A 57 -37.28 -5.51 -17.70
C PHE A 57 -37.83 -4.53 -16.65
N PRO A 58 -38.98 -3.88 -16.90
CA PRO A 58 -39.59 -2.93 -15.96
C PRO A 58 -39.85 -3.59 -14.60
N VAL A 59 -39.64 -2.86 -13.50
CA VAL A 59 -39.74 -3.38 -12.11
C VAL A 59 -38.67 -4.43 -11.77
N LEU A 60 -38.57 -5.54 -12.52
CA LEU A 60 -37.62 -6.64 -12.26
C LEU A 60 -36.16 -6.20 -12.38
N GLY A 61 -35.83 -5.25 -13.25
CA GLY A 61 -34.48 -4.75 -13.41
C GLY A 61 -33.92 -4.08 -12.15
N HIS A 62 -34.78 -3.58 -11.24
CA HIS A 62 -34.35 -3.02 -9.95
C HIS A 62 -33.74 -4.07 -9.02
N ALA A 63 -34.17 -5.34 -9.12
CA ALA A 63 -33.61 -6.43 -8.33
C ALA A 63 -32.11 -6.64 -8.65
N ARG A 64 -31.71 -6.47 -9.91
CA ARG A 64 -30.31 -6.52 -10.32
C ARG A 64 -29.48 -5.46 -9.60
N PHE A 65 -29.90 -4.20 -9.64
CA PHE A 65 -29.15 -3.11 -9.01
C PHE A 65 -29.11 -3.22 -7.48
N PHE A 66 -30.18 -3.75 -6.87
CA PHE A 66 -30.20 -4.07 -5.45
C PHE A 66 -29.19 -5.16 -5.09
N MET A 67 -29.16 -6.26 -5.85
CA MET A 67 -28.17 -7.33 -5.67
C MET A 67 -26.75 -6.84 -5.94
N GLU A 68 -26.52 -6.04 -6.97
CA GLU A 68 -25.20 -5.44 -7.26
C GLU A 68 -24.71 -4.57 -6.10
N LYS A 69 -25.63 -3.87 -5.42
CA LYS A 69 -25.30 -3.02 -4.25
C LYS A 69 -24.87 -3.84 -3.03
N ILE A 70 -25.45 -5.03 -2.80
CA ILE A 70 -25.18 -5.90 -1.64
C ILE A 70 -24.09 -6.95 -1.94
N ARG A 71 -23.78 -7.15 -3.23
CA ARG A 71 -22.79 -8.12 -3.70
C ARG A 71 -21.44 -8.02 -2.98
N PRO A 72 -20.83 -6.82 -2.78
CA PRO A 72 -19.53 -6.73 -2.13
C PRO A 72 -19.53 -7.30 -0.71
N GLU A 73 -20.56 -7.02 0.07
CA GLU A 73 -20.70 -7.52 1.44
C GLU A 73 -20.93 -9.05 1.46
N ILE A 74 -21.80 -9.57 0.58
CA ILE A 74 -22.01 -11.02 0.47
C ILE A 74 -20.69 -11.72 0.10
N GLN A 75 -19.97 -11.18 -0.87
CA GLN A 75 -18.68 -11.72 -1.29
C GLN A 75 -17.70 -11.77 -0.12
N GLN A 76 -17.57 -10.66 0.61
CA GLN A 76 -16.62 -10.49 1.70
C GLN A 76 -16.88 -11.39 2.92
N TYR A 77 -18.14 -11.61 3.28
CA TYR A 77 -18.50 -12.29 4.54
C TYR A 77 -18.86 -13.77 4.37
N PHE A 78 -19.45 -14.14 3.24
CA PHE A 78 -20.00 -15.49 3.05
C PHE A 78 -19.29 -16.31 1.96
N ILE A 79 -18.59 -15.67 1.02
CA ILE A 79 -18.01 -16.37 -0.14
C ILE A 79 -16.47 -16.45 -0.06
N GLU A 80 -15.81 -15.35 0.29
CA GLU A 80 -14.35 -15.29 0.39
C GLU A 80 -13.80 -16.31 1.39
N ARG A 81 -12.72 -17.00 1.01
CA ARG A 81 -11.99 -17.85 1.94
C ARG A 81 -11.11 -16.99 2.84
N ASN A 82 -10.56 -17.61 3.85
CA ASN A 82 -9.72 -16.95 4.83
C ASN A 82 -8.47 -16.29 4.20
N TYR A 83 -7.91 -16.88 3.15
CA TYR A 83 -6.60 -16.54 2.59
C TYR A 83 -6.64 -15.88 1.19
N ASP A 84 -7.78 -15.80 0.50
CA ASP A 84 -7.86 -15.35 -0.91
C ASP A 84 -8.53 -13.98 -1.15
N GLY A 85 -9.10 -13.35 -0.11
CA GLY A 85 -9.75 -12.04 -0.20
C GLY A 85 -8.81 -10.88 -0.59
N LYS A 86 -9.38 -9.85 -1.23
CA LYS A 86 -8.67 -8.64 -1.68
C LYS A 86 -9.38 -7.37 -1.19
N PRO A 87 -8.66 -6.25 -0.95
CA PRO A 87 -7.21 -6.08 -0.98
C PRO A 87 -6.47 -6.78 0.16
N PHE A 88 -7.12 -7.01 1.30
CA PHE A 88 -6.66 -7.89 2.38
C PHE A 88 -7.61 -9.07 2.54
N ASN A 89 -7.05 -10.24 2.81
CA ASN A 89 -7.82 -11.45 3.08
C ASN A 89 -8.40 -11.44 4.52
N ARG A 90 -9.22 -12.41 4.86
CA ARG A 90 -9.89 -12.45 6.17
C ARG A 90 -8.91 -12.77 7.31
N ASP A 91 -7.89 -13.59 7.11
CA ASP A 91 -6.88 -13.87 8.13
C ASP A 91 -6.09 -12.62 8.50
N GLN A 92 -5.62 -11.84 7.51
CA GLN A 92 -4.92 -10.56 7.74
C GLN A 92 -5.79 -9.57 8.53
N ARG A 93 -7.06 -9.43 8.14
CA ARG A 93 -7.99 -8.53 8.84
C ARG A 93 -8.27 -9.00 10.26
N SER A 94 -8.49 -10.30 10.43
CA SER A 94 -8.77 -10.91 11.73
C SER A 94 -7.57 -10.78 12.67
N LEU A 95 -6.35 -10.95 12.17
CA LEU A 95 -5.12 -10.70 12.93
C LEU A 95 -5.08 -9.26 13.47
N VAL A 96 -5.29 -8.27 12.60
CA VAL A 96 -5.31 -6.85 12.99
C VAL A 96 -6.40 -6.60 14.04
N TYR A 97 -7.63 -7.08 13.83
CA TYR A 97 -8.72 -6.89 14.78
C TYR A 97 -8.50 -7.60 16.11
N SER A 98 -7.87 -8.78 16.10
CA SER A 98 -7.56 -9.57 17.29
C SER A 98 -6.52 -8.84 18.15
N ARG A 99 -5.44 -8.38 17.53
CA ARG A 99 -4.39 -7.58 18.18
C ARG A 99 -4.91 -6.24 18.68
N ALA A 100 -5.72 -5.54 17.90
CA ALA A 100 -6.40 -4.33 18.35
C ALA A 100 -7.24 -4.58 19.62
N LYS A 101 -7.86 -5.77 19.74
CA LYS A 101 -8.60 -6.16 20.96
C LYS A 101 -7.70 -6.67 22.10
N GLY A 102 -6.39 -6.80 21.90
CA GLY A 102 -5.43 -7.20 22.93
C GLY A 102 -5.02 -8.68 22.88
N PHE A 103 -5.46 -9.44 21.88
CA PHE A 103 -5.11 -10.85 21.73
C PHE A 103 -3.94 -11.02 20.76
N LYS A 104 -3.02 -11.97 21.01
CA LYS A 104 -1.82 -12.19 20.16
C LYS A 104 -2.15 -12.63 18.73
N GLY A 105 -3.32 -13.23 18.52
CA GLY A 105 -3.83 -13.62 17.20
C GLY A 105 -3.73 -15.11 16.90
N ASP A 106 -3.84 -15.97 17.93
CA ASP A 106 -3.70 -17.41 17.78
C ASP A 106 -4.83 -18.01 16.93
N LYS A 107 -4.47 -18.93 16.02
CA LYS A 107 -5.40 -19.72 15.21
C LYS A 107 -5.06 -21.20 15.39
N ALA A 108 -6.05 -22.00 15.78
CA ALA A 108 -5.89 -23.44 15.94
C ALA A 108 -5.83 -24.18 14.59
N PHE A 109 -5.45 -25.47 14.62
CA PHE A 109 -5.55 -26.45 13.53
C PHE A 109 -4.48 -26.40 12.41
N GLY A 110 -3.74 -25.29 12.26
CA GLY A 110 -2.52 -25.23 11.43
C GLY A 110 -2.62 -24.37 10.15
N THR A 111 -1.67 -24.55 9.23
CA THR A 111 -1.47 -23.70 8.04
C THR A 111 -2.56 -23.91 6.97
N GLU A 112 -3.25 -22.84 6.58
CA GLU A 112 -4.21 -22.86 5.46
C GLU A 112 -3.59 -22.46 4.11
N LEU A 113 -2.40 -21.84 4.12
CA LEU A 113 -1.70 -21.41 2.91
C LEU A 113 -1.13 -22.60 2.13
N ASN A 114 -1.08 -22.48 0.81
CA ASN A 114 -0.41 -23.45 -0.04
C ASN A 114 1.11 -23.25 0.00
N VAL A 115 1.79 -23.96 0.90
CA VAL A 115 3.24 -23.83 1.14
C VAL A 115 4.12 -24.29 -0.04
N ASN A 116 3.54 -24.96 -1.04
CA ASN A 116 4.24 -25.41 -2.24
C ASN A 116 3.98 -24.51 -3.46
N GLU A 117 3.16 -23.47 -3.31
CA GLU A 117 2.89 -22.54 -4.40
C GLU A 117 4.12 -21.67 -4.72
N PRO A 118 4.50 -21.51 -6.00
CA PRO A 118 5.50 -20.52 -6.39
C PRO A 118 5.14 -19.13 -5.84
N GLY A 119 6.09 -18.49 -5.17
CA GLY A 119 5.90 -17.23 -4.48
C GLY A 119 5.63 -17.34 -2.98
N TYR A 120 5.35 -18.53 -2.44
CA TYR A 120 5.29 -18.72 -0.99
C TYR A 120 6.64 -18.44 -0.34
N GLU A 121 6.60 -17.73 0.79
CA GLU A 121 7.76 -17.26 1.52
C GLU A 121 7.75 -17.73 2.96
N TYR A 122 8.93 -18.05 3.47
CA TYR A 122 9.10 -18.48 4.86
C TYR A 122 10.49 -18.12 5.39
N PHE A 123 10.56 -17.92 6.70
CA PHE A 123 11.82 -17.69 7.40
C PHE A 123 12.52 -19.01 7.74
N VAL A 124 13.84 -18.96 7.81
CA VAL A 124 14.65 -20.05 8.37
C VAL A 124 14.83 -19.77 9.85
N GLN A 125 14.26 -20.62 10.70
CA GLN A 125 14.46 -20.57 12.14
C GLN A 125 15.83 -21.14 12.54
N SER A 126 16.35 -20.67 13.67
CA SER A 126 17.52 -21.29 14.32
C SER A 126 17.08 -22.51 15.12
N VAL A 127 17.91 -23.56 15.18
CA VAL A 127 17.74 -24.68 16.12
C VAL A 127 18.12 -24.29 17.56
N ALA A 128 18.80 -23.15 17.72
CA ALA A 128 19.12 -22.51 18.98
C ALA A 128 18.59 -21.07 18.93
N PRO A 129 17.26 -20.87 19.09
CA PRO A 129 16.67 -19.53 19.07
C PRO A 129 17.15 -18.72 20.28
N LYS A 130 17.11 -17.40 20.13
CA LYS A 130 17.40 -16.45 21.21
C LYS A 130 16.14 -16.19 22.05
N ALA A 131 16.33 -15.60 23.22
CA ALA A 131 15.21 -15.09 24.01
C ALA A 131 14.53 -13.92 23.27
N ALA A 132 13.22 -13.77 23.47
CA ALA A 132 12.50 -12.61 22.97
C ALA A 132 13.07 -11.33 23.60
N PRO A 133 13.16 -10.22 22.85
CA PRO A 133 13.66 -8.97 23.41
C PRO A 133 12.70 -8.43 24.47
N GLU A 134 13.25 -7.87 25.55
CA GLU A 134 12.46 -7.23 26.62
C GLU A 134 11.89 -5.87 26.19
N SER A 135 12.54 -5.23 25.22
CA SER A 135 12.17 -3.91 24.69
C SER A 135 12.11 -3.91 23.17
N GLU A 136 11.26 -3.06 22.62
CA GLU A 136 11.19 -2.81 21.18
C GLU A 136 12.54 -2.35 20.60
N HIS A 137 12.92 -2.90 19.44
CA HIS A 137 14.02 -2.37 18.64
C HIS A 137 13.61 -1.06 17.95
N ARG A 138 14.54 -0.11 17.85
CA ARG A 138 14.29 1.20 17.24
C ARG A 138 15.32 1.54 16.16
N VAL A 139 14.91 2.42 15.25
CA VAL A 139 15.72 2.88 14.12
C VAL A 139 15.97 4.37 14.23
N ARG A 140 17.25 4.72 14.30
CA ARG A 140 17.73 6.11 14.31
C ARG A 140 17.53 6.78 12.95
N LEU A 141 16.60 7.72 12.87
CA LEU A 141 16.43 8.63 11.73
C LEU A 141 17.27 9.90 11.96
N GLY A 142 18.16 10.22 11.02
CA GLY A 142 19.04 11.37 11.09
C GLY A 142 20.48 10.99 10.70
N GLY A 143 20.89 11.43 9.52
CA GLY A 143 22.25 11.28 9.02
C GLY A 143 23.22 12.27 9.67
N PRO A 144 24.46 12.38 9.15
CA PRO A 144 25.52 13.18 9.77
C PRO A 144 25.19 14.68 9.87
N ASP A 145 24.32 15.19 8.99
CA ASP A 145 23.93 16.60 8.93
C ASP A 145 22.74 16.93 9.85
N CYS A 146 22.14 15.91 10.47
CA CYS A 146 20.98 16.04 11.36
C CYS A 146 21.40 16.48 12.77
N LYS A 147 20.72 17.51 13.30
CA LYS A 147 20.95 18.03 14.66
C LYS A 147 19.98 17.46 15.69
N GLN A 148 18.79 17.03 15.24
CA GLN A 148 17.70 16.55 16.09
C GLN A 148 17.20 15.16 15.64
N PRO A 149 18.06 14.14 15.65
CA PRO A 149 17.70 12.79 15.22
C PRO A 149 16.61 12.17 16.08
N TYR A 150 15.85 11.25 15.49
CA TYR A 150 14.66 10.62 16.07
C TYR A 150 14.74 9.10 16.01
N ASP A 151 14.48 8.42 17.14
CA ASP A 151 14.49 6.96 17.23
C ASP A 151 13.09 6.41 16.97
N ALA A 152 12.82 6.04 15.72
CA ALA A 152 11.54 5.53 15.27
C ALA A 152 11.32 4.07 15.69
N SER A 153 10.06 3.71 15.93
CA SER A 153 9.63 2.31 16.05
C SER A 153 9.88 1.54 14.73
N LEU A 154 9.98 0.20 14.79
CA LEU A 154 9.98 -0.64 13.58
C LEU A 154 8.68 -0.54 12.77
N LEU A 155 7.57 -0.09 13.37
CA LEU A 155 6.28 0.10 12.72
C LEU A 155 5.66 1.45 13.09
N ASN A 156 5.48 2.35 12.13
CA ASN A 156 4.83 3.64 12.39
C ASN A 156 3.53 3.78 11.59
N ILE A 157 2.67 4.74 11.95
CA ILE A 157 1.44 5.01 11.19
C ILE A 157 1.83 5.73 9.90
N SER A 158 1.44 5.18 8.75
CA SER A 158 1.74 5.76 7.43
C SER A 158 0.78 6.87 7.02
N SER A 159 1.21 7.66 6.03
CA SER A 159 0.57 8.86 5.49
C SER A 159 -0.92 8.68 5.21
N MET A 160 -1.75 9.36 6.00
CA MET A 160 -3.20 9.43 5.80
C MET A 160 -3.72 10.81 6.18
N SER A 161 -4.13 11.57 5.16
CA SER A 161 -4.55 12.96 5.36
C SER A 161 -5.82 13.12 6.20
N PHE A 162 -5.82 14.10 7.09
CA PHE A 162 -7.06 14.70 7.56
C PHE A 162 -7.87 15.25 6.37
N GLY A 163 -9.17 14.96 6.35
CA GLY A 163 -10.06 15.12 5.21
C GLY A 163 -10.36 13.79 4.51
N SER A 164 -9.33 12.96 4.27
CA SER A 164 -9.56 11.55 3.89
C SER A 164 -10.05 10.76 5.10
N LEU A 165 -9.38 10.94 6.24
CA LEU A 165 -9.80 10.47 7.56
C LEU A 165 -10.71 11.49 8.24
N SER A 166 -11.59 10.99 9.11
CA SER A 166 -12.36 11.81 10.05
C SER A 166 -11.46 12.33 11.17
N LYS A 167 -11.89 13.42 11.85
CA LYS A 167 -11.14 13.94 13.00
C LYS A 167 -11.00 12.93 14.13
N ASN A 168 -12.05 12.15 14.42
CA ASN A 168 -12.00 11.12 15.46
C ASN A 168 -11.00 10.01 15.12
N ALA A 169 -10.86 9.64 13.85
CA ALA A 169 -9.85 8.66 13.42
C ALA A 169 -8.42 9.20 13.60
N VAL A 170 -8.19 10.48 13.25
CA VAL A 170 -6.90 11.14 13.46
C VAL A 170 -6.57 11.22 14.96
N LEU A 171 -7.53 11.62 15.79
CA LEU A 171 -7.37 11.71 17.24
C LEU A 171 -7.10 10.35 17.88
N ALA A 172 -7.84 9.30 17.49
CA ALA A 172 -7.59 7.95 17.97
C ALA A 172 -6.19 7.44 17.60
N MET A 173 -5.77 7.66 16.36
CA MET A 173 -4.40 7.33 15.93
C MET A 173 -3.35 8.10 16.71
N ASN A 174 -3.59 9.39 16.97
CA ASN A 174 -2.70 10.23 17.77
C ASN A 174 -2.60 9.74 19.22
N LYS A 175 -3.73 9.41 19.85
CA LYS A 175 -3.76 8.85 21.20
C LYS A 175 -2.97 7.54 21.27
N GLY A 176 -3.21 6.61 20.35
CA GLY A 176 -2.50 5.32 20.32
C GLY A 176 -0.99 5.48 20.08
N ALA A 177 -0.60 6.39 19.19
CA ALA A 177 0.79 6.73 18.92
C ALA A 177 1.50 7.32 20.15
N ALA A 178 0.86 8.24 20.86
CA ALA A 178 1.38 8.80 22.10
C ALA A 178 1.56 7.75 23.19
N MET A 179 0.58 6.86 23.36
CA MET A 179 0.64 5.78 24.36
C MET A 179 1.76 4.78 24.06
N GLY A 180 1.96 4.41 22.79
CA GLY A 180 2.96 3.43 22.39
C GLY A 180 4.33 4.01 22.02
N GLY A 181 4.51 5.34 22.06
CA GLY A 181 5.76 6.01 21.72
C GLY A 181 6.21 5.84 20.26
N PHE A 182 5.28 5.74 19.30
CA PHE A 182 5.59 5.60 17.87
C PHE A 182 5.04 6.77 17.06
N ALA A 183 5.56 6.98 15.84
CA ALA A 183 5.20 8.16 15.07
C ALA A 183 3.85 8.02 14.34
N GLN A 184 3.12 9.14 14.29
CA GLN A 184 2.00 9.35 13.39
C GLN A 184 2.41 10.23 12.21
N GLU A 185 2.29 9.70 10.99
CA GLU A 185 2.48 10.49 9.78
C GLU A 185 1.18 11.22 9.36
N THR A 186 1.26 12.52 9.10
CA THR A 186 0.08 13.38 8.87
C THR A 186 -0.62 13.18 7.52
N GLY A 187 0.11 12.67 6.52
CA GLY A 187 -0.29 12.73 5.11
C GLY A 187 -0.34 14.16 4.53
N GLU A 188 -0.72 14.28 3.25
CA GLU A 188 -0.88 15.57 2.53
C GLU A 188 -1.95 16.53 3.10
N GLY A 189 -2.62 16.20 4.21
CA GLY A 189 -3.72 17.01 4.75
C GLY A 189 -3.29 18.29 5.47
N GLY A 190 -1.97 18.44 5.71
CA GLY A 190 -1.40 19.43 6.60
C GLY A 190 -1.34 18.94 8.06
N LEU A 191 -0.48 19.59 8.85
CA LEU A 191 -0.41 19.39 10.30
C LEU A 191 -1.56 20.15 10.98
N THR A 192 -2.36 19.45 11.79
CA THR A 192 -3.58 19.99 12.41
C THR A 192 -3.58 19.84 13.92
N LYS A 193 -4.46 20.57 14.61
CA LYS A 193 -4.67 20.43 16.07
C LYS A 193 -5.01 19.00 16.51
N TYR A 194 -5.60 18.18 15.63
CA TYR A 194 -5.93 16.78 15.92
C TYR A 194 -4.69 15.88 15.98
N HIS A 195 -3.64 16.22 15.23
CA HIS A 195 -2.35 15.55 15.31
C HIS A 195 -1.52 16.01 16.52
N LEU A 196 -1.93 17.08 17.19
CA LEU A 196 -1.20 17.65 18.33
C LEU A 196 -1.95 17.40 19.66
N ALA A 197 -3.10 16.75 19.63
CA ALA A 197 -4.02 16.70 20.76
C ALA A 197 -3.55 15.83 21.92
N HIS A 198 -2.81 14.75 21.63
CA HIS A 198 -2.31 13.78 22.62
C HIS A 198 -0.78 13.74 22.69
N ASP A 199 -0.10 14.72 22.10
CA ASP A 199 1.37 14.87 22.17
C ASP A 199 2.17 13.69 21.58
N ALA A 200 1.63 12.99 20.59
CA ALA A 200 2.36 11.94 19.88
C ALA A 200 3.50 12.50 19.03
N ASP A 201 4.49 11.66 18.76
CA ASP A 201 5.54 11.96 17.79
C ASP A 201 4.97 12.03 16.36
N ILE A 202 5.34 13.07 15.61
CA ILE A 202 4.79 13.34 14.29
C ILE A 202 5.87 13.30 13.21
N ILE A 203 5.60 12.55 12.14
CA ILE A 203 6.28 12.73 10.85
C ILE A 203 5.38 13.63 10.01
N TRP A 204 5.80 14.86 9.80
CA TRP A 204 4.98 15.81 9.04
C TRP A 204 5.20 15.62 7.55
N GLU A 205 4.16 15.14 6.85
CA GLU A 205 4.17 15.00 5.40
C GLU A 205 3.51 16.20 4.72
N PHE A 206 4.08 16.63 3.59
CA PHE A 206 3.39 17.46 2.61
C PHE A 206 3.70 16.97 1.19
N GLY A 207 2.76 17.17 0.27
CA GLY A 207 2.92 16.84 -1.15
C GLY A 207 3.02 18.08 -2.03
N SER A 208 2.89 17.88 -3.34
CA SER A 208 2.96 18.92 -4.38
C SER A 208 1.96 20.08 -4.24
N GLY A 209 0.85 19.88 -3.51
CA GLY A 209 -0.11 20.94 -3.20
C GLY A 209 0.32 21.86 -2.04
N TYR A 210 1.42 21.54 -1.36
CA TYR A 210 1.99 22.23 -0.20
C TYR A 210 0.98 22.56 0.90
N PHE A 211 -0.06 21.73 1.05
CA PHE A 211 -1.12 21.98 2.02
C PHE A 211 -0.58 22.10 3.44
N GLY A 212 -0.95 23.18 4.10
CA GLY A 212 -0.45 23.53 5.43
C GLY A 212 0.94 24.19 5.44
N THR A 213 1.57 24.42 4.28
CA THR A 213 2.88 25.09 4.11
C THR A 213 2.97 25.87 2.80
N ARG A 214 1.88 26.54 2.42
CA ARG A 214 1.72 27.21 1.13
C ARG A 214 1.33 28.68 1.26
N ASP A 215 1.68 29.46 0.24
CA ASP A 215 1.16 30.81 0.02
C ASP A 215 -0.24 30.78 -0.64
N GLU A 216 -0.81 31.97 -0.87
CA GLU A 216 -2.11 32.15 -1.52
C GLU A 216 -2.11 31.65 -2.99
N ASN A 217 -0.95 31.64 -3.64
CA ASN A 217 -0.77 31.15 -5.02
C ASN A 217 -0.60 29.63 -5.09
N GLY A 218 -0.39 28.96 -3.95
CA GLY A 218 -0.13 27.53 -3.86
C GLY A 218 1.32 27.11 -4.02
N ASN A 219 2.25 28.04 -3.92
CA ASN A 219 3.67 27.75 -3.84
C ASN A 219 4.07 27.45 -2.39
N PHE A 220 5.24 26.84 -2.23
CA PHE A 220 5.82 26.58 -0.91
C PHE A 220 6.09 27.91 -0.16
N ASP A 221 5.65 28.00 1.09
CA ASP A 221 5.92 29.12 2.00
C ASP A 221 6.92 28.69 3.11
N PRO A 222 8.17 29.21 3.08
CA PRO A 222 9.19 28.91 4.07
C PRO A 222 8.82 29.29 5.51
N GLU A 223 8.06 30.36 5.72
CA GLU A 223 7.74 30.84 7.08
C GLU A 223 6.61 30.02 7.70
N ALA A 224 5.59 29.67 6.90
CA ALA A 224 4.59 28.70 7.32
C ALA A 224 5.24 27.33 7.64
N PHE A 225 6.21 26.91 6.81
CA PHE A 225 6.98 25.69 7.06
C PHE A 225 7.76 25.77 8.37
N ARG A 226 8.56 26.83 8.55
CA ARG A 226 9.40 27.05 9.73
C ARG A 226 8.57 27.01 11.01
N LYS A 227 7.43 27.68 11.05
CA LYS A 227 6.56 27.71 12.24
C LYS A 227 6.10 26.33 12.67
N LYS A 228 5.66 25.49 11.73
CA LYS A 228 5.09 24.16 12.02
C LYS A 228 6.16 23.10 12.22
N SER A 229 7.20 23.11 11.38
CA SER A 229 8.30 22.14 11.46
C SER A 229 9.07 22.22 12.78
N ASN A 230 9.10 23.39 13.43
CA ASN A 230 9.79 23.59 14.71
C ASN A 230 8.96 23.24 15.95
N LEU A 231 7.71 22.78 15.81
CA LEU A 231 6.95 22.27 16.95
C LEU A 231 7.65 21.06 17.59
N PRO A 232 7.69 20.92 18.92
CA PRO A 232 8.38 19.81 19.60
C PRO A 232 7.89 18.42 19.20
N GLN A 233 6.60 18.28 18.86
CA GLN A 233 5.97 17.03 18.43
C GLN A 233 6.43 16.58 17.04
N VAL A 234 6.81 17.51 16.17
CA VAL A 234 7.29 17.18 14.82
C VAL A 234 8.70 16.62 14.95
N LYS A 235 8.88 15.32 14.72
CA LYS A 235 10.17 14.64 14.84
C LYS A 235 10.89 14.48 13.52
N ALA A 236 10.17 14.45 12.40
CA ALA A 236 10.76 14.37 11.07
C ALA A 236 9.82 14.99 10.02
N ILE A 237 10.40 15.31 8.86
CA ILE A 237 9.68 15.89 7.71
C ILE A 237 9.74 14.90 6.54
N ASN A 238 8.60 14.65 5.90
CA ASN A 238 8.50 13.77 4.75
C ASN A 238 7.98 14.53 3.51
N ILE A 239 8.78 14.60 2.45
CA ILE A 239 8.36 15.16 1.16
C ILE A 239 7.69 14.05 0.34
N LYS A 240 6.42 14.18 0.01
CA LYS A 240 5.72 13.19 -0.81
C LYS A 240 5.90 13.45 -2.29
N LEU A 241 6.80 12.71 -2.94
CA LEU A 241 6.99 12.74 -4.39
C LEU A 241 5.88 11.97 -5.12
N SER A 242 5.53 10.78 -4.62
CA SER A 242 4.46 9.97 -5.18
C SER A 242 3.89 8.98 -4.15
N GLN A 243 2.80 8.29 -4.49
CA GLN A 243 2.22 7.22 -3.68
C GLN A 243 1.89 6.01 -4.56
N GLY A 244 1.91 4.82 -3.96
CA GLY A 244 1.71 3.56 -4.67
C GLY A 244 0.38 3.45 -5.43
N ALA A 245 -0.72 3.93 -4.84
CA ALA A 245 -2.05 3.79 -5.44
C ALA A 245 -2.32 4.67 -6.68
N LYS A 246 -1.47 5.68 -6.91
CA LYS A 246 -1.57 6.60 -8.06
C LYS A 246 -0.26 7.37 -8.29
N PRO A 247 0.82 6.69 -8.68
CA PRO A 247 2.08 7.36 -8.97
C PRO A 247 1.89 8.36 -10.11
N GLY A 248 2.57 9.51 -10.04
CA GLY A 248 2.45 10.57 -11.06
C GLY A 248 1.17 11.41 -11.00
N LEU A 249 0.26 11.16 -10.05
CA LEU A 249 -0.90 12.01 -9.80
C LEU A 249 -0.86 12.61 -8.38
N GLY A 250 -1.35 13.83 -8.26
CA GLY A 250 -1.52 14.48 -6.97
C GLY A 250 -2.70 13.93 -6.15
N GLY A 251 -2.70 14.26 -4.85
CA GLY A 251 -3.83 14.08 -3.95
C GLY A 251 -5.12 14.70 -4.49
N VAL A 252 -6.27 14.06 -4.20
CA VAL A 252 -7.59 14.61 -4.53
C VAL A 252 -8.46 14.50 -3.29
N LEU A 253 -8.99 15.63 -2.83
CA LEU A 253 -10.03 15.68 -1.82
C LEU A 253 -11.27 16.35 -2.41
N PRO A 254 -12.39 15.63 -2.58
CA PRO A 254 -13.62 16.19 -3.11
C PRO A 254 -14.10 17.39 -2.28
N GLY A 255 -14.57 18.46 -2.94
CA GLY A 255 -15.06 19.68 -2.28
C GLY A 255 -16.17 19.43 -1.25
N SER A 256 -16.98 18.37 -1.45
CA SER A 256 -17.99 17.94 -0.48
C SER A 256 -17.44 17.47 0.88
N LYS A 257 -16.13 17.24 0.96
CA LYS A 257 -15.41 16.94 2.20
C LYS A 257 -14.63 18.14 2.73
N VAL A 258 -14.52 19.25 2.00
CA VAL A 258 -13.72 20.41 2.42
C VAL A 258 -14.55 21.30 3.34
N THR A 259 -14.58 20.91 4.61
CA THR A 259 -15.18 21.68 5.71
C THR A 259 -14.30 22.87 6.09
N GLU A 260 -14.80 23.76 6.95
CA GLU A 260 -14.03 24.90 7.49
C GLU A 260 -12.72 24.47 8.17
N GLU A 261 -12.77 23.42 8.99
CA GLU A 261 -11.57 22.86 9.65
C GLU A 261 -10.54 22.33 8.64
N ILE A 262 -10.99 21.78 7.50
CA ILE A 262 -10.11 21.25 6.45
C ILE A 262 -9.53 22.38 5.59
N ALA A 263 -10.35 23.38 5.28
CA ALA A 263 -9.95 24.59 4.60
C ALA A 263 -8.83 25.32 5.37
N GLU A 264 -9.00 25.48 6.69
CA GLU A 264 -7.99 26.03 7.59
C GLU A 264 -6.70 25.19 7.59
N ALA A 265 -6.82 23.87 7.78
CA ALA A 265 -5.66 22.96 7.80
C ALA A 265 -4.84 23.01 6.51
N ARG A 266 -5.52 23.13 5.37
CA ARG A 266 -4.92 23.08 4.03
C ARG A 266 -4.56 24.45 3.47
N MET A 267 -5.01 25.55 4.09
CA MET A 267 -4.90 26.91 3.57
C MET A 267 -5.57 27.06 2.19
N VAL A 268 -6.84 26.65 2.10
CA VAL A 268 -7.66 26.72 0.88
C VAL A 268 -9.09 27.19 1.18
N PRO A 269 -9.84 27.71 0.20
CA PRO A 269 -11.26 28.05 0.36
C PRO A 269 -12.16 26.85 0.72
N VAL A 270 -13.19 27.11 1.53
CA VAL A 270 -14.21 26.12 1.94
C VAL A 270 -14.98 25.59 0.74
N GLY A 271 -15.23 24.27 0.71
CA GLY A 271 -16.01 23.62 -0.35
C GLY A 271 -15.28 23.45 -1.70
N GLN A 272 -14.08 24.01 -1.86
CA GLN A 272 -13.30 23.86 -3.08
C GLN A 272 -12.62 22.49 -3.12
N THR A 273 -12.81 21.73 -4.20
CA THR A 273 -12.09 20.47 -4.42
C THR A 273 -10.59 20.74 -4.42
N CYS A 274 -9.87 20.07 -3.52
CA CYS A 274 -8.41 20.15 -3.45
C CYS A 274 -7.82 19.16 -4.46
N ILE A 275 -7.08 19.67 -5.44
CA ILE A 275 -6.30 18.87 -6.39
C ILE A 275 -4.86 19.27 -6.21
N SER A 276 -4.01 18.35 -5.76
CA SER A 276 -2.57 18.58 -5.76
C SER A 276 -2.06 18.46 -7.21
N PRO A 277 -1.10 19.31 -7.64
CA PRO A 277 -0.41 19.12 -8.90
C PRO A 277 0.28 17.75 -9.00
N ALA A 278 0.63 17.30 -10.21
CA ALA A 278 1.35 16.03 -10.38
C ALA A 278 2.80 16.09 -9.86
N SER A 279 3.42 17.28 -9.90
CA SER A 279 4.81 17.52 -9.50
C SER A 279 4.92 18.70 -8.55
N HIS A 280 6.02 18.76 -7.82
CA HIS A 280 6.37 19.89 -6.96
C HIS A 280 6.80 21.09 -7.80
N SER A 281 6.31 22.29 -7.45
CA SER A 281 6.77 23.54 -8.10
C SER A 281 8.10 24.07 -7.55
N ALA A 282 8.59 23.57 -6.42
CA ALA A 282 9.80 24.05 -5.76
C ALA A 282 11.09 23.51 -6.41
N PHE A 283 10.97 22.43 -7.19
CA PHE A 283 12.08 21.81 -7.90
C PHE A 283 11.57 21.04 -9.12
N THR A 284 12.37 20.97 -10.17
CA THR A 284 12.07 20.22 -11.40
C THR A 284 13.15 19.19 -11.74
N THR A 285 14.20 19.10 -10.93
CA THR A 285 15.36 18.25 -11.17
C THR A 285 15.74 17.47 -9.89
N PRO A 286 16.43 16.33 -10.01
CA PRO A 286 16.99 15.62 -8.86
C PRO A 286 17.87 16.53 -7.97
N ARG A 287 18.74 17.35 -8.58
CA ARG A 287 19.54 18.36 -7.87
C ARG A 287 18.68 19.33 -7.07
N GLY A 288 17.64 19.89 -7.70
CA GLY A 288 16.70 20.79 -7.03
C GLY A 288 15.99 20.13 -5.85
N LEU A 289 15.64 18.83 -5.94
CA LEU A 289 15.09 18.08 -4.81
C LEU A 289 16.08 18.00 -3.64
N ILE A 290 17.35 17.70 -3.92
CA ILE A 290 18.39 17.58 -2.87
C ILE A 290 18.69 18.94 -2.22
N GLN A 291 18.76 20.01 -3.02
CA GLN A 291 18.88 21.38 -2.50
C GLN A 291 17.67 21.77 -1.66
N PHE A 292 16.47 21.36 -2.06
CA PHE A 292 15.27 21.57 -1.26
C PHE A 292 15.32 20.79 0.06
N VAL A 293 15.83 19.56 0.08
CA VAL A 293 16.08 18.80 1.32
C VAL A 293 17.01 19.57 2.27
N ALA A 294 18.11 20.14 1.76
CA ALA A 294 19.01 20.98 2.57
C ALA A 294 18.27 22.19 3.14
N HIS A 295 17.50 22.89 2.30
CA HIS A 295 16.73 24.07 2.71
C HIS A 295 15.72 23.74 3.82
N LEU A 296 14.94 22.65 3.70
CA LEU A 296 14.00 22.24 4.75
C LEU A 296 14.70 21.87 6.06
N ARG A 297 15.90 21.28 5.98
CA ARG A 297 16.71 20.96 7.17
C ARG A 297 17.10 22.23 7.92
N GLU A 298 17.50 23.28 7.22
CA GLU A 298 17.79 24.59 7.81
C GLU A 298 16.53 25.21 8.44
N LEU A 299 15.41 25.22 7.72
CA LEU A 299 14.16 25.81 8.21
C LEU A 299 13.62 25.10 9.47
N SER A 300 13.85 23.79 9.59
CA SER A 300 13.38 22.94 10.71
C SER A 300 14.36 22.86 11.89
N ASN A 301 15.41 23.70 11.91
CA ASN A 301 16.47 23.65 12.92
C ASN A 301 17.20 22.30 13.00
N GLY A 302 17.36 21.62 11.87
CA GLY A 302 18.16 20.41 11.73
C GLY A 302 17.43 19.10 12.05
N LYS A 303 16.10 19.03 11.87
CA LYS A 303 15.35 17.78 12.00
C LYS A 303 15.60 16.84 10.80
N PRO A 304 15.39 15.52 10.95
CA PRO A 304 15.44 14.56 9.86
C PRO A 304 14.49 14.95 8.72
N ILE A 305 15.03 15.01 7.51
CA ILE A 305 14.29 15.28 6.27
C ILE A 305 14.38 14.06 5.37
N GLY A 306 13.23 13.51 5.02
CA GLY A 306 13.15 12.41 4.06
C GLY A 306 12.15 12.69 2.95
N PHE A 307 12.04 11.73 2.05
CA PHE A 307 11.01 11.75 1.02
C PHE A 307 10.39 10.38 0.81
N LYS A 308 9.18 10.37 0.28
CA LYS A 308 8.40 9.18 -0.04
C LYS A 308 8.11 9.10 -1.53
N LEU A 309 8.28 7.90 -2.10
CA LEU A 309 7.98 7.62 -3.49
C LEU A 309 7.54 6.17 -3.72
N CYS A 310 6.60 6.00 -4.64
CA CYS A 310 6.51 4.77 -5.41
C CYS A 310 7.54 4.83 -6.54
N VAL A 311 8.48 3.89 -6.51
CA VAL A 311 9.61 3.85 -7.45
C VAL A 311 9.08 3.51 -8.84
N GLY A 312 9.39 4.36 -9.82
CA GLY A 312 9.06 4.12 -11.22
C GLY A 312 10.27 3.61 -12.00
N SER A 313 11.19 4.52 -12.32
CA SER A 313 12.39 4.22 -13.11
C SER A 313 13.65 4.08 -12.25
N ARG A 314 14.48 3.08 -12.55
CA ARG A 314 15.83 2.93 -11.97
C ARG A 314 16.71 4.12 -12.31
N VAL A 315 16.68 4.59 -13.55
CA VAL A 315 17.42 5.78 -14.03
C VAL A 315 17.11 7.01 -13.18
N GLU A 316 15.84 7.29 -12.91
CA GLU A 316 15.45 8.48 -12.13
C GLU A 316 15.95 8.39 -10.69
N PHE A 317 15.88 7.21 -10.07
CA PHE A 317 16.39 7.06 -8.72
C PHE A 317 17.93 7.18 -8.67
N LEU A 318 18.64 6.61 -9.65
CA LEU A 318 20.09 6.79 -9.78
C LEU A 318 20.46 8.27 -10.04
N ALA A 319 19.62 9.02 -10.74
CA ALA A 319 19.82 10.46 -10.93
C ALA A 319 19.73 11.24 -9.61
N ILE A 320 18.81 10.83 -8.72
CA ILE A 320 18.76 11.36 -7.35
C ILE A 320 20.02 10.99 -6.58
N CYS A 321 20.52 9.74 -6.68
CA CYS A 321 21.79 9.35 -6.04
C CYS A 321 22.97 10.21 -6.52
N LYS A 322 23.08 10.48 -7.83
CA LYS A 322 24.11 11.38 -8.38
C LYS A 322 24.00 12.79 -7.81
N ALA A 323 22.79 13.35 -7.78
CA ALA A 323 22.55 14.64 -7.18
C ALA A 323 22.96 14.69 -5.69
N MET A 324 22.72 13.63 -4.92
CA MET A 324 23.16 13.55 -3.52
C MET A 324 24.68 13.61 -3.37
N ILE A 325 25.41 12.93 -4.27
CA ILE A 325 26.87 12.89 -4.27
C ILE A 325 27.44 14.26 -4.62
N GLU A 326 26.97 14.88 -5.71
CA GLU A 326 27.48 16.16 -6.19
C GLU A 326 27.18 17.31 -5.23
N GLU A 327 25.95 17.38 -4.71
CA GLU A 327 25.56 18.41 -3.72
C GLU A 327 26.13 18.10 -2.33
N LYS A 328 26.68 16.90 -2.12
CA LYS A 328 27.16 16.39 -0.82
C LYS A 328 26.10 16.42 0.28
N VAL A 329 24.83 16.38 -0.10
CA VAL A 329 23.66 16.40 0.77
C VAL A 329 22.85 15.13 0.55
N THR A 330 22.45 14.46 1.62
CA THR A 330 21.52 13.32 1.57
C THR A 330 20.23 13.66 2.31
N PRO A 331 19.08 13.04 1.96
CA PRO A 331 18.00 12.89 2.93
C PRO A 331 18.46 12.01 4.09
N ASP A 332 17.72 12.05 5.19
CA ASP A 332 17.95 11.22 6.37
C ASP A 332 17.23 9.87 6.26
N PHE A 333 16.13 9.82 5.51
CA PHE A 333 15.39 8.61 5.21
C PHE A 333 14.65 8.68 3.88
N ILE A 334 14.32 7.52 3.30
CA ILE A 334 13.50 7.38 2.09
C ILE A 334 12.42 6.34 2.35
N ILE A 335 11.14 6.69 2.19
CA ILE A 335 10.03 5.74 2.30
C ILE A 335 9.68 5.23 0.90
N VAL A 336 9.87 3.93 0.68
CA VAL A 336 9.47 3.23 -0.54
C VAL A 336 8.03 2.76 -0.41
N ASP A 337 7.15 3.29 -1.25
CA ASP A 337 5.73 2.95 -1.30
C ASP A 337 5.45 1.99 -2.46
N GLY A 338 5.06 0.75 -2.17
CA GLY A 338 4.72 -0.22 -3.20
C GLY A 338 3.43 0.13 -3.95
N SER A 339 3.33 -0.25 -5.23
CA SER A 339 2.13 -0.03 -6.04
C SER A 339 0.84 -0.61 -5.43
N GLU A 340 0.97 -1.59 -4.53
CA GLU A 340 -0.13 -2.14 -3.74
C GLU A 340 -0.68 -1.18 -2.65
N GLY A 341 -0.16 0.05 -2.55
CA GLY A 341 -0.53 1.10 -1.62
C GLY A 341 -2.04 1.42 -1.57
N GLY A 342 -2.47 2.09 -0.49
CA GLY A 342 -3.87 2.48 -0.31
C GLY A 342 -4.15 3.90 -0.81
N THR A 343 -5.42 4.21 -1.05
CA THR A 343 -5.87 5.59 -1.29
C THR A 343 -7.33 5.78 -0.89
N GLY A 344 -7.68 7.01 -0.51
CA GLY A 344 -9.09 7.40 -0.34
C GLY A 344 -9.82 7.55 -1.67
N ALA A 345 -9.10 7.92 -2.74
CA ALA A 345 -9.61 8.12 -4.09
C ALA A 345 -8.48 8.07 -5.14
N ALA A 346 -8.61 7.21 -6.15
CA ALA A 346 -7.77 7.18 -7.35
C ALA A 346 -8.54 6.57 -8.53
N PRO A 347 -8.12 6.82 -9.78
CA PRO A 347 -8.57 6.04 -10.93
C PRO A 347 -8.20 4.56 -10.77
N LEU A 348 -9.01 3.66 -11.32
CA LEU A 348 -8.76 2.21 -11.25
C LEU A 348 -7.50 1.82 -12.02
N GLU A 349 -7.30 2.38 -13.21
CA GLU A 349 -6.14 2.08 -14.07
C GLU A 349 -4.80 2.38 -13.37
N TYR A 350 -4.76 3.42 -12.54
CA TYR A 350 -3.57 3.77 -11.76
C TYR A 350 -3.33 2.80 -10.61
N GLN A 351 -4.39 2.34 -9.95
CA GLN A 351 -4.27 1.41 -8.82
C GLN A 351 -3.76 0.03 -9.26
N ASP A 352 -4.12 -0.40 -10.47
CA ASP A 352 -3.84 -1.75 -10.94
C ASP A 352 -2.62 -1.84 -11.87
N HIS A 353 -2.22 -0.75 -12.53
CA HIS A 353 -1.23 -0.80 -13.61
C HIS A 353 -0.10 0.23 -13.56
N VAL A 354 -0.04 1.10 -12.54
CA VAL A 354 1.00 2.14 -12.45
C VAL A 354 1.76 2.02 -11.14
N GLY A 355 3.09 1.90 -11.24
CA GLY A 355 4.03 1.81 -10.11
C GLY A 355 4.69 0.44 -9.96
N THR A 356 5.85 0.43 -9.31
CA THR A 356 6.59 -0.80 -9.00
C THR A 356 6.07 -1.42 -7.69
N PRO A 357 5.88 -2.75 -7.60
CA PRO A 357 5.51 -3.39 -6.34
C PRO A 357 6.59 -3.21 -5.27
N LEU A 358 6.21 -3.31 -3.98
CA LEU A 358 7.09 -2.94 -2.87
C LEU A 358 8.43 -3.68 -2.87
N VAL A 359 8.44 -4.99 -3.15
CA VAL A 359 9.65 -5.81 -3.05
C VAL A 359 10.70 -5.36 -4.06
N GLU A 360 10.31 -5.19 -5.33
CA GLU A 360 11.18 -4.71 -6.39
C GLU A 360 11.63 -3.27 -6.13
N GLY A 361 10.73 -2.41 -5.64
CA GLY A 361 11.06 -1.03 -5.28
C GLY A 361 12.09 -0.95 -4.15
N LEU A 362 11.94 -1.77 -3.10
CA LEU A 362 12.89 -1.82 -1.97
C LEU A 362 14.27 -2.27 -2.42
N ILE A 363 14.33 -3.35 -3.21
CA ILE A 363 15.60 -3.90 -3.71
C ILE A 363 16.30 -2.89 -4.61
N LEU A 364 15.55 -2.20 -5.48
CA LEU A 364 16.10 -1.16 -6.35
C LEU A 364 16.72 -0.02 -5.54
N VAL A 365 15.96 0.55 -4.59
CA VAL A 365 16.43 1.66 -3.75
C VAL A 365 17.61 1.22 -2.90
N HIS A 366 17.53 0.05 -2.26
CA HIS A 366 18.62 -0.49 -1.45
C HIS A 366 19.89 -0.65 -2.27
N ASN A 367 19.83 -1.31 -3.44
CA ASN A 367 20.98 -1.51 -4.30
C ASN A 367 21.56 -0.21 -4.84
N ALA A 368 20.71 0.73 -5.27
CA ALA A 368 21.15 2.03 -5.75
C ALA A 368 21.93 2.79 -4.66
N LEU A 369 21.43 2.78 -3.42
CA LEU A 369 22.11 3.42 -2.30
C LEU A 369 23.40 2.71 -1.90
N VAL A 370 23.42 1.37 -1.89
CA VAL A 370 24.65 0.60 -1.59
C VAL A 370 25.68 0.82 -2.68
N GLY A 371 25.32 0.60 -3.94
CA GLY A 371 26.20 0.77 -5.10
C GLY A 371 26.76 2.18 -5.23
N ALA A 372 26.02 3.21 -4.78
CA ALA A 372 26.47 4.59 -4.76
C ALA A 372 27.25 4.99 -3.48
N GLY A 373 27.39 4.08 -2.50
CA GLY A 373 28.06 4.37 -1.23
C GLY A 373 27.27 5.28 -0.27
N LEU A 374 25.96 5.38 -0.45
CA LEU A 374 25.07 6.27 0.31
C LEU A 374 24.26 5.56 1.40
N ARG A 375 24.20 4.22 1.39
CA ARG A 375 23.29 3.43 2.24
C ARG A 375 23.46 3.67 3.75
N ASP A 376 24.67 3.90 4.23
CA ASP A 376 24.94 4.11 5.66
C ASP A 376 24.39 5.45 6.18
N ARG A 377 24.17 6.43 5.29
CA ARG A 377 23.67 7.76 5.64
C ARG A 377 22.15 7.88 5.59
N ILE A 378 21.47 6.89 5.01
CA ILE A 378 20.05 6.99 4.64
C ILE A 378 19.29 5.74 5.13
N LYS A 379 18.27 5.94 5.95
CA LYS A 379 17.38 4.85 6.36
C LYS A 379 16.25 4.63 5.35
N ILE A 380 15.87 3.38 5.11
CA ILE A 380 14.81 3.01 4.16
C ILE A 380 13.56 2.60 4.94
N GLY A 381 12.43 3.28 4.71
CA GLY A 381 11.12 2.88 5.20
C GLY A 381 10.36 2.07 4.16
N ALA A 382 9.71 0.98 4.54
CA ALA A 382 8.80 0.23 3.65
C ALA A 382 7.33 0.62 3.90
N ALA A 383 6.57 0.89 2.85
CA ALA A 383 5.13 1.12 2.91
C ALA A 383 4.41 0.29 1.83
N GLY A 384 3.51 -0.61 2.22
CA GLY A 384 2.79 -1.45 1.27
C GLY A 384 2.25 -2.71 1.91
N LYS A 385 0.95 -2.73 2.20
CA LYS A 385 0.22 -3.88 2.79
C LYS A 385 0.84 -4.52 4.06
N ILE A 386 1.63 -3.77 4.83
CA ILE A 386 2.24 -4.23 6.09
C ILE A 386 1.18 -4.34 7.19
N THR A 387 0.98 -5.55 7.71
CA THR A 387 -0.08 -5.86 8.70
C THR A 387 0.40 -6.64 9.91
N SER A 388 1.53 -7.34 9.81
CA SER A 388 1.97 -8.34 10.77
C SER A 388 3.46 -8.22 11.11
N GLY A 389 3.91 -8.94 12.15
CA GLY A 389 5.33 -9.02 12.50
C GLY A 389 6.14 -9.72 11.42
N HIS A 390 5.54 -10.71 10.74
CA HIS A 390 6.12 -11.34 9.56
C HIS A 390 6.43 -10.32 8.46
N ASP A 391 5.48 -9.42 8.15
CA ASP A 391 5.69 -8.40 7.11
C ASP A 391 6.87 -7.46 7.46
N ILE A 392 7.01 -7.09 8.75
CA ILE A 392 8.11 -6.23 9.22
C ILE A 392 9.45 -6.92 8.98
N VAL A 393 9.63 -8.14 9.51
CA VAL A 393 10.90 -8.89 9.40
C VAL A 393 11.24 -9.17 7.94
N ARG A 394 10.23 -9.55 7.14
CA ARG A 394 10.38 -9.78 5.70
C ARG A 394 10.93 -8.55 4.99
N HIS A 395 10.37 -7.38 5.24
CA HIS A 395 10.79 -6.16 4.56
C HIS A 395 12.15 -5.63 5.04
N ILE A 396 12.52 -5.88 6.30
CA ILE A 396 13.89 -5.60 6.78
C ILE A 396 14.91 -6.43 5.99
N ILE A 397 14.66 -7.74 5.83
CA ILE A 397 15.52 -8.62 5.02
C ILE A 397 15.60 -8.16 3.56
N GLN A 398 14.52 -7.59 3.03
CA GLN A 398 14.47 -7.05 1.66
C GLN A 398 15.15 -5.68 1.50
N GLY A 399 15.65 -5.09 2.58
CA GLY A 399 16.49 -3.89 2.55
C GLY A 399 15.94 -2.67 3.29
N ALA A 400 14.74 -2.76 3.89
CA ALA A 400 14.19 -1.72 4.75
C ALA A 400 14.86 -1.69 6.12
N ASP A 401 14.78 -0.56 6.81
CA ASP A 401 15.17 -0.40 8.21
C ASP A 401 13.93 -0.35 9.12
N PHE A 402 12.84 0.29 8.67
CA PHE A 402 11.57 0.40 9.39
C PHE A 402 10.38 0.27 8.43
N CYS A 403 9.18 0.12 9.00
CA CYS A 403 7.94 -0.08 8.24
C CYS A 403 6.89 0.98 8.58
N MET A 404 6.03 1.27 7.60
CA MET A 404 4.92 2.20 7.71
C MET A 404 3.62 1.48 7.37
N SER A 405 2.60 1.59 8.24
CA SER A 405 1.28 0.98 8.00
C SER A 405 0.15 2.00 8.07
N ALA A 406 -0.58 2.14 6.97
CA ALA A 406 -1.81 2.94 6.90
C ALA A 406 -3.06 2.08 7.14
N ARG A 407 -3.32 1.12 6.24
CA ARG A 407 -4.59 0.38 6.22
C ARG A 407 -4.77 -0.53 7.44
N ALA A 408 -3.70 -1.11 7.99
CA ALA A 408 -3.81 -1.90 9.22
C ALA A 408 -4.13 -1.00 10.43
N MET A 409 -3.51 0.18 10.53
CA MET A 409 -3.87 1.18 11.53
C MET A 409 -5.32 1.65 11.38
N MET A 410 -5.81 1.84 10.15
CA MET A 410 -7.25 2.12 9.93
C MET A 410 -8.14 0.97 10.42
N MET A 411 -7.73 -0.28 10.20
CA MET A 411 -8.46 -1.47 10.67
C MET A 411 -8.44 -1.59 12.19
N ALA A 412 -7.32 -1.28 12.84
CA ALA A 412 -7.22 -1.19 14.30
C ALA A 412 -8.18 -0.14 14.88
N VAL A 413 -8.27 1.03 14.22
CA VAL A 413 -9.27 2.07 14.55
C VAL A 413 -10.71 1.59 14.30
N GLY A 414 -10.95 0.70 13.33
CA GLY A 414 -12.27 0.10 13.09
C GLY A 414 -12.74 0.04 11.65
N CYS A 415 -11.86 0.31 10.68
CA CYS A 415 -12.16 0.11 9.25
C CYS A 415 -12.53 -1.36 8.98
N ILE A 416 -13.59 -1.56 8.20
CA ILE A 416 -14.11 -2.89 7.82
C ILE A 416 -13.85 -3.25 6.35
N GLN A 417 -12.95 -2.52 5.68
CA GLN A 417 -12.69 -2.67 4.24
C GLN A 417 -13.93 -2.44 3.35
N ALA A 418 -14.80 -1.49 3.70
CA ALA A 418 -16.01 -1.19 2.92
C ALA A 418 -15.76 -0.55 1.54
N GLN A 419 -14.52 -0.12 1.24
CA GLN A 419 -14.10 0.51 -0.04
C GLN A 419 -14.93 1.74 -0.49
N ALA A 420 -15.73 2.33 0.40
CA ALA A 420 -16.57 3.49 0.12
C ALA A 420 -15.90 4.84 0.50
N CYS A 421 -14.58 4.86 0.67
CA CYS A 421 -13.84 5.99 1.27
C CYS A 421 -14.08 7.32 0.56
N HIS A 422 -14.09 7.33 -0.78
CA HIS A 422 -14.29 8.54 -1.59
C HIS A 422 -15.71 9.14 -1.47
N THR A 423 -16.71 8.34 -1.07
CA THR A 423 -18.13 8.72 -1.10
C THR A 423 -18.60 9.60 0.07
N ASN A 424 -17.75 9.77 1.08
CA ASN A 424 -18.09 10.38 2.37
C ASN A 424 -19.12 9.59 3.21
N LYS A 425 -19.42 8.33 2.86
CA LYS A 425 -20.43 7.47 3.53
C LYS A 425 -19.80 6.27 4.23
N CYS A 426 -18.59 6.44 4.80
CA CYS A 426 -17.93 5.39 5.57
C CYS A 426 -18.84 4.91 6.73
N PRO A 427 -19.30 3.65 6.74
CA PRO A 427 -20.32 3.18 7.69
C PRO A 427 -19.82 3.16 9.14
N VAL A 428 -18.51 3.12 9.33
CA VAL A 428 -17.83 3.01 10.63
C VAL A 428 -17.13 4.31 11.05
N GLY A 429 -17.37 5.41 10.34
CA GLY A 429 -16.90 6.72 10.78
C GLY A 429 -15.40 7.03 10.54
N VAL A 430 -14.64 6.12 9.92
CA VAL A 430 -13.19 6.30 9.70
C VAL A 430 -12.90 7.30 8.57
N THR A 431 -13.50 7.15 7.39
CA THR A 431 -13.20 7.96 6.18
C THR A 431 -14.34 8.87 5.76
N THR A 432 -14.88 9.65 6.71
CA THR A 432 -16.03 10.54 6.50
C THR A 432 -15.92 11.83 7.31
N GLN A 433 -16.47 12.91 6.75
CA GLN A 433 -16.67 14.18 7.42
C GLN A 433 -18.09 14.34 7.97
N ASN A 434 -18.94 13.30 7.87
CA ASN A 434 -20.30 13.33 8.39
C ASN A 434 -20.33 13.07 9.92
N PRO A 435 -20.77 14.04 10.75
CA PRO A 435 -20.82 13.89 12.20
C PRO A 435 -21.71 12.74 12.67
N LYS A 436 -22.74 12.38 11.91
CA LYS A 436 -23.60 11.23 12.25
C LYS A 436 -22.86 9.90 12.20
N LEU A 437 -21.77 9.83 11.42
CA LEU A 437 -21.00 8.61 11.21
C LEU A 437 -19.74 8.62 12.08
N TYR A 438 -18.92 9.69 12.03
CA TYR A 438 -17.66 9.68 12.77
C TYR A 438 -17.81 9.77 14.28
N LYS A 439 -18.94 10.27 14.82
CA LYS A 439 -19.20 10.29 16.27
C LYS A 439 -19.34 8.90 16.88
N ALA A 440 -19.65 7.88 16.08
CA ALA A 440 -19.67 6.49 16.54
C ALA A 440 -18.26 5.94 16.79
N LEU A 441 -17.21 6.64 16.30
CA LEU A 441 -15.83 6.29 16.53
C LEU A 441 -15.36 6.89 17.86
N ASP A 442 -15.43 6.09 18.92
CA ASP A 442 -14.99 6.47 20.26
C ASP A 442 -13.46 6.58 20.34
N ILE A 443 -12.95 7.77 20.65
CA ILE A 443 -11.51 8.07 20.59
C ILE A 443 -10.76 7.28 21.67
N GLU A 444 -11.37 7.08 22.83
CA GLU A 444 -10.72 6.42 23.97
C GLU A 444 -10.49 4.92 23.66
N ASP A 445 -11.54 4.19 23.29
CA ASP A 445 -11.46 2.78 22.87
C ASP A 445 -10.60 2.62 21.62
N LYS A 446 -10.69 3.52 20.63
CA LYS A 446 -9.93 3.38 19.39
C LYS A 446 -8.45 3.70 19.56
N GLY A 447 -8.08 4.62 20.46
CA GLY A 447 -6.68 4.88 20.78
C GLY A 447 -5.99 3.66 21.39
N ASP A 448 -6.62 3.03 22.38
CA ASP A 448 -6.08 1.83 23.02
C ASP A 448 -5.94 0.67 22.02
N ARG A 449 -6.87 0.56 21.06
CA ARG A 449 -6.78 -0.44 19.99
C ARG A 449 -5.60 -0.22 19.06
N VAL A 450 -5.29 1.03 18.73
CA VAL A 450 -4.15 1.38 17.88
C VAL A 450 -2.84 1.05 18.59
N GLU A 451 -2.72 1.42 19.87
CA GLU A 451 -1.55 1.05 20.70
C GLU A 451 -1.38 -0.47 20.77
N ARG A 452 -2.44 -1.21 21.15
CA ARG A 452 -2.36 -2.67 21.29
C ARG A 452 -1.99 -3.36 19.98
N TYR A 453 -2.57 -2.92 18.87
CA TYR A 453 -2.23 -3.44 17.55
C TYR A 453 -0.75 -3.21 17.23
N HIS A 454 -0.25 -1.99 17.44
CA HIS A 454 1.16 -1.65 17.23
C HIS A 454 2.06 -2.54 18.09
N ARG A 455 1.88 -2.48 19.42
CA ARG A 455 2.73 -3.16 20.39
C ARG A 455 2.79 -4.67 20.13
N LEU A 456 1.65 -5.34 20.02
CA LEU A 456 1.61 -6.79 19.74
C LEU A 456 2.19 -7.16 18.37
N THR A 457 2.18 -6.24 17.41
CA THR A 457 2.76 -6.50 16.08
C THR A 457 4.28 -6.34 16.09
N VAL A 458 4.80 -5.37 16.82
CA VAL A 458 6.24 -5.17 17.00
C VAL A 458 6.83 -6.26 17.91
N GLU A 459 6.16 -6.61 19.01
CA GLU A 459 6.56 -7.74 19.87
C GLU A 459 6.68 -9.04 19.05
N GLU A 460 5.72 -9.31 18.16
CA GLU A 460 5.79 -10.48 17.28
C GLU A 460 6.98 -10.39 16.31
N ALA A 461 7.30 -9.20 15.78
CA ALA A 461 8.48 -9.03 14.94
C ALA A 461 9.76 -9.35 15.72
N GLY A 462 9.89 -8.85 16.95
CA GLY A 462 11.00 -9.19 17.86
C GLY A 462 11.09 -10.69 18.15
N GLN A 463 9.95 -11.34 18.44
CA GLN A 463 9.90 -12.79 18.65
C GLN A 463 10.37 -13.57 17.42
N ILE A 464 9.99 -13.16 16.21
CA ILE A 464 10.43 -13.79 14.96
C ILE A 464 11.94 -13.62 14.79
N ILE A 465 12.49 -12.42 15.03
CA ILE A 465 13.94 -12.15 14.96
C ILE A 465 14.71 -13.08 15.91
N SER A 466 14.27 -13.19 17.17
CA SER A 466 14.86 -14.10 18.14
C SER A 466 14.75 -15.57 17.73
N THR A 467 13.62 -15.96 17.14
CA THR A 467 13.39 -17.33 16.61
C THR A 467 14.37 -17.66 15.47
N MET A 468 14.77 -16.65 14.69
CA MET A 468 15.77 -16.78 13.62
C MET A 468 17.21 -16.82 14.16
N GLY A 469 17.40 -16.67 15.49
CA GLY A 469 18.71 -16.73 16.14
C GLY A 469 19.42 -15.38 16.28
N CYS A 470 18.75 -14.29 15.92
CA CYS A 470 19.29 -12.92 15.96
C CYS A 470 18.84 -12.21 17.24
N GLU A 471 19.68 -11.32 17.79
CA GLU A 471 19.32 -10.45 18.92
C GLU A 471 18.83 -9.08 18.43
N HIS A 472 19.34 -8.63 17.28
CA HIS A 472 18.98 -7.36 16.66
C HIS A 472 18.54 -7.53 15.20
N PRO A 473 17.69 -6.63 14.66
CA PRO A 473 17.27 -6.67 13.25
C PRO A 473 18.42 -6.57 12.25
N GLU A 474 19.52 -5.93 12.63
CA GLU A 474 20.72 -5.71 11.80
C GLU A 474 21.48 -7.02 11.50
N GLU A 475 21.26 -8.07 12.31
CA GLU A 475 21.84 -9.40 12.11
C GLU A 475 21.06 -10.24 11.08
N LEU A 476 19.86 -9.79 10.69
CA LEU A 476 19.06 -10.49 9.69
C LEU A 476 19.78 -10.47 8.34
N THR A 477 19.96 -11.66 7.75
CA THR A 477 20.55 -11.79 6.42
C THR A 477 19.53 -12.23 5.39
N ARG A 478 19.77 -11.89 4.12
CA ARG A 478 18.93 -12.30 2.97
C ARG A 478 18.91 -13.81 2.74
N GLN A 479 19.80 -14.57 3.39
CA GLN A 479 19.77 -16.03 3.36
C GLN A 479 18.64 -16.62 4.22
N MET A 480 18.15 -15.84 5.21
CA MET A 480 17.17 -16.29 6.18
C MET A 480 15.72 -16.18 5.69
N LEU A 481 15.48 -15.51 4.56
CA LEU A 481 14.17 -15.50 3.88
C LEU A 481 14.23 -16.38 2.62
N ARG A 482 13.36 -17.39 2.56
CA ARG A 482 13.26 -18.32 1.43
C ARG A 482 11.99 -18.04 0.63
N ARG A 483 12.09 -18.17 -0.70
CA ARG A 483 10.96 -18.09 -1.62
C ARG A 483 10.90 -19.34 -2.49
N LYS A 484 9.70 -19.93 -2.61
CA LYS A 484 9.40 -20.99 -3.57
C LYS A 484 9.45 -20.43 -4.99
N VAL A 485 10.38 -20.89 -5.81
CA VAL A 485 10.43 -20.54 -7.25
C VAL A 485 9.68 -21.58 -8.09
N THR A 486 9.66 -22.82 -7.61
CA THR A 486 8.83 -23.91 -8.13
C THR A 486 8.26 -24.68 -6.94
N ALA A 487 7.40 -25.67 -7.20
CA ALA A 487 6.85 -26.51 -6.12
C ALA A 487 7.93 -27.23 -5.30
N THR A 488 9.04 -27.61 -5.94
CA THR A 488 10.11 -28.40 -5.35
C THR A 488 11.35 -27.58 -4.98
N GLN A 489 11.52 -26.37 -5.53
CA GLN A 489 12.70 -25.56 -5.33
C GLN A 489 12.39 -24.29 -4.54
N SER A 490 13.13 -24.08 -3.46
CA SER A 490 13.15 -22.85 -2.68
C SER A 490 14.54 -22.26 -2.72
N ILE A 491 14.66 -20.95 -2.92
CA ILE A 491 15.95 -20.24 -2.91
C ILE A 491 15.90 -19.08 -1.92
N SER A 492 17.06 -18.66 -1.43
CA SER A 492 17.17 -17.48 -0.56
C SER A 492 17.02 -16.20 -1.37
N TYR A 493 16.58 -15.14 -0.69
CA TYR A 493 16.57 -13.79 -1.26
C TYR A 493 17.96 -13.30 -1.68
N GLU A 494 19.02 -13.76 -1.00
CA GLU A 494 20.42 -13.52 -1.39
C GLU A 494 20.71 -14.00 -2.82
N THR A 495 20.16 -15.14 -3.21
CA THR A 495 20.40 -15.75 -4.53
C THR A 495 19.36 -15.33 -5.57
N LEU A 496 18.13 -15.03 -5.12
CA LEU A 496 17.01 -14.68 -5.98
C LEU A 496 17.22 -13.34 -6.71
N TYR A 497 17.91 -12.40 -6.07
CA TYR A 497 18.14 -11.06 -6.60
C TYR A 497 19.64 -10.73 -6.71
N ARG A 498 19.97 -9.83 -7.63
CA ARG A 498 21.30 -9.20 -7.65
C ARG A 498 21.38 -8.18 -6.53
N TRP A 499 22.37 -8.31 -5.65
CA TRP A 499 22.69 -7.33 -4.62
C TRP A 499 24.01 -6.65 -4.97
N LEU A 500 24.02 -5.32 -4.99
CA LEU A 500 25.24 -4.55 -5.29
C LEU A 500 26.12 -4.43 -4.05
N THR A 501 27.44 -4.32 -4.25
CA THR A 501 28.40 -4.01 -3.20
C THR A 501 28.63 -2.51 -3.08
N PRO A 502 29.15 -2.02 -1.92
CA PRO A 502 29.49 -0.61 -1.77
C PRO A 502 30.41 -0.12 -2.89
N GLY A 503 30.02 0.97 -3.56
CA GLY A 503 30.80 1.60 -4.62
C GLY A 503 30.78 0.89 -5.97
N GLU A 504 30.07 -0.23 -6.13
CA GLU A 504 30.11 -1.03 -7.36
C GLU A 504 29.69 -0.22 -8.60
N LEU A 505 28.75 0.74 -8.45
CA LEU A 505 28.32 1.64 -9.54
C LEU A 505 29.46 2.49 -10.11
N PHE A 506 30.57 2.62 -9.38
CA PHE A 506 31.80 3.32 -9.79
C PHE A 506 32.81 2.42 -10.53
N GLU A 507 32.67 1.11 -10.43
CA GLU A 507 33.62 0.13 -10.99
C GLU A 507 33.16 -0.49 -12.33
N GLY A 508 31.88 -0.29 -12.69
CA GLY A 508 31.27 -0.86 -13.89
C GLY A 508 30.48 -2.12 -13.56
N VAL A 509 29.16 -1.96 -13.40
CA VAL A 509 28.23 -3.01 -12.94
C VAL A 509 27.50 -3.65 -14.12
N GLU A 510 27.43 -4.98 -14.13
CA GLU A 510 26.63 -5.73 -15.10
C GLU A 510 25.10 -5.67 -14.80
N GLY A 511 24.28 -6.20 -15.72
CA GLY A 511 22.84 -6.33 -15.50
C GLY A 511 22.05 -5.01 -15.69
N GLY A 512 22.55 -4.10 -16.52
CA GLY A 512 21.89 -2.84 -16.85
C GLY A 512 22.07 -1.73 -15.82
N TRP A 513 22.77 -1.99 -14.71
CA TRP A 513 22.98 -0.99 -13.65
C TRP A 513 24.02 0.06 -14.03
N GLY A 514 25.12 -0.35 -14.68
CA GLY A 514 26.14 0.58 -15.18
C GLY A 514 25.58 1.52 -16.25
N GLU A 515 24.82 0.98 -17.21
CA GLU A 515 24.22 1.75 -18.29
C GLU A 515 23.17 2.74 -17.78
N ASP A 516 22.30 2.29 -16.86
CA ASP A 516 21.31 3.16 -16.23
C ASP A 516 21.99 4.23 -15.36
N TRP A 517 23.12 3.90 -14.70
CA TRP A 517 23.93 4.87 -13.96
C TRP A 517 24.50 5.91 -14.90
N ASP A 518 25.14 5.52 -16.00
CA ASP A 518 25.78 6.46 -16.92
C ASP A 518 24.74 7.40 -17.56
N TYR A 519 23.56 6.88 -17.90
CA TYR A 519 22.47 7.66 -18.47
C TYR A 519 21.77 8.59 -17.45
N ALA A 520 21.77 8.23 -16.16
CA ALA A 520 21.13 9.04 -15.13
C ALA A 520 21.69 10.47 -15.09
N ASP A 521 20.80 11.46 -15.10
CA ASP A 521 21.14 12.87 -15.17
C ASP A 521 20.68 13.62 -13.89
N PRO A 522 21.58 14.11 -13.03
CA PRO A 522 21.20 14.82 -11.80
C PRO A 522 20.38 16.08 -12.07
N ASP A 523 20.36 16.59 -13.30
CA ASP A 523 19.64 17.78 -13.70
C ASP A 523 18.34 17.49 -14.47
N LYS A 524 17.95 16.22 -14.65
CA LYS A 524 16.70 15.86 -15.35
C LYS A 524 16.03 14.59 -14.82
N PHE A 525 14.74 14.68 -14.52
CA PHE A 525 13.89 13.50 -14.34
C PHE A 525 13.54 12.92 -15.72
N THR A 526 14.10 11.76 -16.05
CA THR A 526 13.87 11.08 -17.34
C THR A 526 13.49 9.62 -17.11
N PRO A 527 12.25 9.21 -17.42
CA PRO A 527 11.84 7.82 -17.24
C PRO A 527 12.47 6.92 -18.31
N GLY A 528 13.58 6.28 -17.95
CA GLY A 528 14.25 5.27 -18.78
C GLY A 528 15.07 5.84 -19.94
N HIS A 529 15.71 4.95 -20.69
CA HIS A 529 16.55 5.28 -21.85
C HIS A 529 16.23 4.37 -23.05
N PRO A 530 16.48 4.80 -24.30
CA PRO A 530 16.08 4.07 -25.52
C PRO A 530 16.91 2.78 -25.82
N GLY A 531 17.54 2.17 -24.83
CA GLY A 531 18.06 0.79 -24.92
C GLY A 531 19.27 0.56 -25.84
N LYS A 532 20.11 1.57 -26.13
CA LYS A 532 21.25 1.42 -27.06
C LYS A 532 22.58 2.03 -26.57
N TYR A 533 22.81 2.15 -25.26
CA TYR A 533 24.14 2.49 -24.78
C TYR A 533 24.95 1.20 -24.63
N VAL A 534 25.98 1.03 -25.47
CA VAL A 534 26.99 -0.01 -25.31
C VAL A 534 28.28 0.72 -24.96
N PHE A 535 28.49 1.01 -23.68
CA PHE A 535 29.80 1.48 -23.23
C PHE A 535 30.67 0.25 -22.93
N LYS A 536 31.45 -0.18 -23.92
CA LYS A 536 32.59 -1.08 -23.69
C LYS A 536 33.83 -0.24 -23.40
N GLY A 537 34.40 -0.38 -22.20
CA GLY A 537 35.73 0.17 -21.88
C GLY A 537 35.73 1.42 -21.00
N ARG A 538 35.00 1.39 -19.88
CA ARG A 538 35.03 2.42 -18.85
C ARG A 538 36.28 2.30 -17.96
N SER A 539 36.94 3.43 -17.66
CA SER A 539 37.82 3.53 -16.49
C SER A 539 36.96 3.72 -15.23
N PRO A 540 37.29 3.12 -14.07
CA PRO A 540 36.54 3.34 -12.84
C PRO A 540 36.37 4.84 -12.57
N LEU A 541 35.17 5.26 -12.18
CA LEU A 541 34.95 6.61 -11.68
C LEU A 541 35.48 6.66 -10.25
N GLU A 542 36.12 7.75 -9.84
CA GLU A 542 36.45 7.91 -8.43
C GLU A 542 35.16 8.16 -7.62
N PRO A 543 35.03 7.61 -6.39
CA PRO A 543 33.88 7.88 -5.54
C PRO A 543 33.69 9.38 -5.32
N GLY A 544 32.60 9.95 -5.85
CA GLY A 544 32.34 11.39 -5.81
C GLY A 544 32.29 12.04 -7.20
N ASP A 545 32.92 11.43 -8.19
CA ASP A 545 32.90 11.90 -9.56
C ASP A 545 31.65 11.40 -10.27
N VAL A 546 30.97 12.30 -10.99
CA VAL A 546 29.86 11.97 -11.87
C VAL A 546 30.29 12.29 -13.30
N MET A 547 29.93 11.42 -14.24
CA MET A 547 30.19 11.67 -15.65
C MET A 547 29.60 13.03 -16.09
N PRO A 548 30.44 13.96 -16.59
CA PRO A 548 29.99 15.23 -17.15
C PRO A 548 28.93 15.01 -18.23
N ALA A 549 27.94 15.90 -18.30
CA ALA A 549 26.87 15.80 -19.28
C ALA A 549 27.38 15.79 -20.74
N ASP A 550 28.51 16.46 -20.99
CA ASP A 550 29.14 16.56 -22.31
C ASP A 550 29.85 15.28 -22.75
N ASP A 551 30.25 14.42 -21.81
CA ASP A 551 30.91 13.14 -22.08
C ASP A 551 29.89 12.00 -22.33
N ARG A 552 28.58 12.30 -22.26
CA ARG A 552 27.50 11.36 -22.56
C ARG A 552 27.28 11.32 -24.07
N GLU A 553 28.00 10.44 -24.78
CA GLU A 553 27.84 10.35 -26.24
C GLU A 553 26.39 10.00 -26.65
N PRO A 554 25.73 10.82 -27.48
CA PRO A 554 24.44 10.45 -28.07
C PRO A 554 24.64 9.37 -29.14
N ALA A 555 23.79 8.34 -29.13
CA ALA A 555 23.85 7.29 -30.15
C ALA A 555 23.68 7.87 -31.56
N LEU A 556 24.63 7.55 -32.44
CA LEU A 556 24.59 7.80 -33.88
C LEU A 556 23.21 7.47 -34.47
N SER A 557 22.52 8.47 -35.04
CA SER A 557 21.33 8.28 -35.87
C SER A 557 21.73 7.68 -37.22
N GLY A 558 21.96 6.37 -37.25
CA GLY A 558 22.29 5.63 -38.47
C GLY A 558 21.04 5.10 -39.18
N ALA A 559 20.41 5.93 -39.99
CA ALA A 559 19.73 5.47 -41.20
C ALA A 559 20.42 6.17 -42.38
N PRO A 560 21.05 5.46 -43.34
CA PRO A 560 21.65 6.13 -44.48
C PRO A 560 20.53 6.76 -45.31
N GLY A 561 20.62 8.07 -45.51
CA GLY A 561 19.79 8.79 -46.46
C GLY A 561 19.96 8.18 -47.85
N GLY A 562 18.96 7.41 -48.27
CA GLY A 562 18.76 7.06 -49.65
C GLY A 562 18.00 8.19 -50.33
N GLU A 563 18.68 8.91 -51.21
CA GLU A 563 18.06 9.77 -52.22
C GLU A 563 16.94 8.99 -52.94
N ARG A 564 15.75 9.61 -53.05
CA ARG A 564 14.88 9.40 -54.20
C ARG A 564 13.79 10.47 -54.28
N GLY A 565 13.95 11.33 -55.29
CA GLY A 565 12.95 11.67 -56.31
C GLY A 565 11.50 11.88 -55.87
N THR A 566 11.05 13.11 -56.07
CA THR A 566 9.67 13.47 -56.41
C THR A 566 9.03 12.48 -57.40
N GLU A 567 7.87 11.92 -57.07
CA GLU A 567 6.73 11.82 -57.99
C GLU A 567 5.45 11.32 -57.29
N SER A 568 4.35 11.73 -57.89
CA SER A 568 2.95 11.73 -57.44
C SER A 568 2.24 10.37 -57.42
N ALA A 569 1.11 10.34 -56.69
CA ALA A 569 -0.22 9.86 -57.11
C ALA A 569 -0.89 8.72 -56.29
N THR A 570 -1.93 9.13 -55.55
CA THR A 570 -3.26 8.50 -55.34
C THR A 570 -3.44 7.11 -54.68
N PRO A 571 -4.58 6.92 -53.96
CA PRO A 571 -4.83 5.75 -53.11
C PRO A 571 -5.58 4.63 -53.85
N ARG A 572 -5.34 3.37 -53.47
CA ARG A 572 -6.25 2.26 -53.78
C ARG A 572 -6.47 1.32 -52.60
N THR A 573 -7.69 0.83 -52.60
CA THR A 573 -8.46 0.10 -51.61
C THR A 573 -8.26 -1.43 -51.68
N SER A 574 -8.77 -2.08 -50.62
CA SER A 574 -9.48 -3.38 -50.58
C SER A 574 -8.72 -4.70 -50.76
N GLY A 575 -8.96 -5.64 -49.82
CA GLY A 575 -9.05 -7.08 -50.11
C GLY A 575 -8.42 -8.03 -49.06
N PRO A 576 -9.18 -8.98 -48.47
CA PRO A 576 -8.73 -9.87 -47.38
C PRO A 576 -8.26 -11.25 -47.88
N SER A 577 -7.56 -12.03 -47.03
CA SER A 577 -7.34 -13.47 -47.25
C SER A 577 -7.17 -14.24 -45.94
N ALA A 578 -7.92 -15.35 -45.87
CA ALA A 578 -7.82 -16.49 -44.95
C ALA A 578 -6.36 -16.99 -44.78
N GLY A 579 -5.94 -17.64 -43.70
CA GLY A 579 -6.59 -18.65 -42.86
C GLY A 579 -6.05 -20.03 -43.25
N GLN A 580 -5.19 -20.62 -42.42
CA GLN A 580 -5.03 -22.08 -42.30
C GLN A 580 -4.05 -22.45 -41.16
N ALA A 581 -4.49 -23.44 -40.38
CA ALA A 581 -3.73 -24.17 -39.37
C ALA A 581 -2.98 -25.35 -40.02
N SER A 582 -1.93 -25.85 -39.37
CA SER A 582 -1.42 -27.21 -39.60
C SER A 582 -0.92 -27.84 -38.30
N GLU A 583 -1.42 -29.05 -38.04
CA GLU A 583 -1.09 -29.96 -36.95
C GLU A 583 0.19 -30.78 -37.19
N ALA A 584 0.92 -31.01 -36.09
CA ALA A 584 1.45 -32.26 -35.51
C ALA A 584 2.10 -33.43 -36.31
N ASN A 585 3.31 -33.77 -35.80
CA ASN A 585 3.90 -35.10 -35.47
C ASN A 585 4.53 -35.99 -36.58
N PRO A 586 5.36 -37.03 -36.27
CA PRO A 586 5.98 -37.48 -34.99
C PRO A 586 7.47 -37.94 -35.08
N GLY A 587 8.10 -38.28 -33.93
CA GLY A 587 9.35 -39.06 -33.91
C GLY A 587 10.02 -39.25 -32.54
N GLN A 588 9.71 -40.35 -31.84
CA GLN A 588 10.49 -40.99 -30.76
C GLN A 588 11.49 -42.03 -31.38
N PRO A 589 12.41 -42.74 -30.66
CA PRO A 589 12.44 -43.05 -29.21
C PRO A 589 13.85 -43.03 -28.53
N THR A 590 13.90 -43.23 -27.21
CA THR A 590 14.72 -44.29 -26.56
C THR A 590 14.47 -44.35 -25.05
N ALA A 591 14.33 -45.58 -24.55
CA ALA A 591 14.13 -45.93 -23.14
C ALA A 591 15.44 -46.45 -22.54
N GLY A 592 15.68 -46.14 -21.26
CA GLY A 592 16.77 -46.70 -20.47
C GLY A 592 16.33 -46.91 -19.03
N THR A 593 16.15 -48.17 -18.64
CA THR A 593 15.86 -48.65 -17.28
C THR A 593 17.14 -49.11 -16.60
N SER A 594 17.37 -48.73 -15.33
CA SER A 594 18.28 -49.48 -14.45
C SER A 594 18.16 -49.08 -12.96
N ARG A 595 17.57 -50.01 -12.18
CA ARG A 595 17.94 -50.55 -10.86
C ARG A 595 18.07 -49.63 -9.62
N ARG A 596 17.17 -49.90 -8.65
CA ARG A 596 17.38 -49.78 -7.19
C ARG A 596 18.19 -50.97 -6.64
N PRO A 597 18.78 -50.84 -5.45
CA PRO A 597 18.77 -51.92 -4.46
C PRO A 597 18.05 -51.53 -3.15
N GLU A 598 17.43 -52.55 -2.57
CA GLU A 598 16.78 -52.58 -1.26
C GLU A 598 17.81 -52.67 -0.11
N GLY A 599 17.43 -52.18 1.07
CA GLY A 599 18.11 -52.43 2.34
C GLY A 599 17.12 -52.23 3.51
N GLN A 600 16.84 -53.30 4.24
CA GLN A 600 15.85 -53.45 5.32
C GLN A 600 16.43 -53.17 6.73
N PRO A 601 15.64 -53.23 7.84
CA PRO A 601 15.68 -52.30 8.97
C PRO A 601 16.35 -52.82 10.26
N GLY A 602 16.61 -51.91 11.21
CA GLY A 602 17.05 -52.23 12.57
C GLY A 602 16.12 -51.68 13.66
N ASN A 603 15.50 -52.60 14.40
CA ASN A 603 14.90 -52.48 15.76
C ASN A 603 16.05 -52.32 16.81
N ALA A 604 15.92 -51.88 18.07
CA ALA A 604 14.82 -51.62 19.01
C ALA A 604 15.35 -50.93 20.31
N ALA A 605 14.40 -50.45 21.14
CA ALA A 605 14.41 -50.26 22.61
C ALA A 605 15.32 -49.13 23.19
N GLY A 606 14.94 -48.32 24.19
CA GLY A 606 13.83 -48.30 25.15
C GLY A 606 14.36 -47.81 26.52
N ALA A 607 13.55 -47.03 27.26
CA ALA A 607 13.65 -46.60 28.69
C ALA A 607 13.62 -45.06 28.85
N GLN A 608 13.04 -44.43 29.88
CA GLN A 608 12.16 -44.80 31.00
C GLN A 608 11.61 -43.49 31.58
N HIS A 609 10.42 -43.55 32.19
CA HIS A 609 9.80 -42.50 33.00
C HIS A 609 10.66 -42.04 34.19
N THR A 610 10.65 -40.74 34.50
CA THR A 610 10.64 -40.23 35.88
C THR A 610 9.76 -38.99 35.99
N THR A 611 9.09 -38.87 37.13
CA THR A 611 8.02 -37.94 37.52
C THR A 611 8.51 -36.83 38.45
N SER A 612 7.65 -35.82 38.68
CA SER A 612 7.64 -34.75 39.73
C SER A 612 8.70 -33.65 39.58
N ASP A 613 8.41 -32.34 39.63
CA ASP A 613 7.43 -31.58 40.45
C ASP A 613 7.32 -30.10 39.94
N PRO A 614 6.68 -29.12 40.62
CA PRO A 614 5.31 -28.64 40.43
C PRO A 614 5.15 -27.28 39.70
N SER A 615 3.95 -27.00 39.20
CA SER A 615 3.51 -25.70 38.62
C SER A 615 3.02 -24.71 39.69
N PRO A 616 3.17 -23.39 39.51
CA PRO A 616 2.41 -22.41 40.27
C PRO A 616 1.18 -21.92 39.48
N ASP A 617 0.04 -22.01 40.16
CA ASP A 617 -1.18 -21.18 40.13
C ASP A 617 -1.55 -20.45 38.82
N SER A 618 -2.58 -20.98 38.16
CA SER A 618 -3.40 -20.24 37.21
C SER A 618 -4.72 -19.82 37.87
N ASP A 619 -4.91 -18.51 38.03
CA ASP A 619 -6.20 -17.91 38.32
C ASP A 619 -7.24 -18.34 37.27
N HIS A 620 -8.30 -18.99 37.74
CA HIS A 620 -9.44 -19.41 36.94
C HIS A 620 -10.24 -18.18 36.46
N VAL A 621 -10.23 -17.92 35.15
CA VAL A 621 -11.27 -17.14 34.47
C VAL A 621 -12.15 -18.12 33.70
N ASP A 622 -13.43 -18.16 34.08
CA ASP A 622 -14.48 -18.99 33.52
C ASP A 622 -14.67 -18.72 32.01
N PRO A 623 -14.48 -19.71 31.11
CA PRO A 623 -14.65 -19.53 29.67
C PRO A 623 -16.11 -19.51 29.19
N SER A 624 -17.11 -19.50 30.10
CA SER A 624 -18.52 -19.72 29.74
C SER A 624 -19.48 -18.54 29.91
N ASP A 625 -19.01 -17.32 30.20
CA ASP A 625 -19.89 -16.13 30.21
C ASP A 625 -20.04 -15.50 28.81
N ASP A 626 -20.74 -16.22 27.93
CA ASP A 626 -21.27 -15.72 26.64
C ASP A 626 -22.64 -15.07 26.84
N SER A 627 -22.72 -14.02 27.67
CA SER A 627 -23.99 -13.32 27.87
C SER A 627 -23.85 -11.83 28.19
N ARG A 628 -23.65 -11.00 27.14
CA ARG A 628 -24.32 -9.69 26.93
C ARG A 628 -23.71 -8.92 25.73
N THR A 629 -24.11 -9.32 24.52
CA THR A 629 -24.25 -8.39 23.40
C THR A 629 -25.65 -8.54 22.80
N ARG A 630 -26.66 -8.05 23.53
CA ARG A 630 -27.94 -7.74 22.91
C ARG A 630 -27.78 -6.47 22.10
N ASN A 631 -27.76 -6.67 20.79
CA ASN A 631 -27.91 -5.67 19.74
C ASN A 631 -29.41 -5.28 19.63
N PRO A 632 -29.85 -4.07 19.99
CA PRO A 632 -31.19 -3.61 19.67
C PRO A 632 -31.09 -2.59 18.54
N GLY A 633 -31.25 -3.04 17.30
CA GLY A 633 -31.12 -2.11 16.18
C GLY A 633 -31.40 -2.68 14.79
N LEU A 634 -32.27 -3.68 14.67
CA LEU A 634 -32.93 -4.06 13.41
C LEU A 634 -34.33 -4.59 13.75
N ALA A 635 -35.27 -3.65 13.87
CA ALA A 635 -36.70 -3.82 13.66
C ALA A 635 -37.19 -2.58 12.92
#